data_AF-T0Z2U1-F1
#
_entry.id   AF-T0Z2U1-F1
#
_cell.length_a   1.000
_cell.length_b   1.000
_cell.length_c   1.000
_cell.angle_alpha   90.00
_cell.angle_beta   90.00
_cell.angle_gamma   90.00
#
_symmetry.space_group_name_H-M   'P 1'
#
loop_
_entity.id
_entity.type
_entity.pdbx_description
1 polymer ?
#
loop_
_entity_poly.entity_id
_entity_poly.type
_entity_poly.pdbx_seq_one_letter_code
_entity_poly.pdbx_strand_id
1 'polypeptide(L)'
;RVCAHEASLGLLFAGVLEAKPIVECFVFEGEADSPRSLETLARRRAEEHAENALALLFRPRDLARRAGEGLRQGFPDAGPVRRAR
;
A
#
# COMPACT_ATOMS: atom_id res chain seq x y z
N ARG A 1 6.29 17.43 3.06
CA ARG A 1 5.11 17.11 2.21
C ARG A 1 5.41 17.30 0.73
N VAL A 2 5.98 18.44 0.29
CA VAL A 2 6.37 18.67 -1.12
C VAL A 2 7.37 17.62 -1.64
N CYS A 3 8.46 17.34 -0.91
CA CYS A 3 9.46 16.36 -1.39
C CYS A 3 8.90 14.94 -1.57
N ALA A 4 7.99 14.50 -0.68
CA ALA A 4 7.38 13.18 -0.79
C ALA A 4 6.45 13.10 -2.02
N HIS A 5 5.75 14.19 -2.33
CA HIS A 5 4.94 14.29 -3.54
C HIS A 5 5.82 14.21 -4.81
N GLU A 6 6.92 14.95 -4.86
CA GLU A 6 7.88 14.90 -5.98
C GLU A 6 8.50 13.52 -6.15
N ALA A 7 8.83 12.84 -5.04
CA ALA A 7 9.31 11.46 -5.07
C ALA A 7 8.26 10.50 -5.63
N SER A 8 7.00 10.61 -5.19
CA SER A 8 5.89 9.78 -5.70
C SER A 8 5.65 9.98 -7.19
N LEU A 9 5.73 11.23 -7.68
CA LEU A 9 5.69 11.52 -9.12
C LEU A 9 6.84 10.84 -9.87
N GLY A 10 8.06 10.87 -9.32
CA GLY A 10 9.20 10.15 -9.89
C GLY A 10 8.98 8.65 -10.00
N LEU A 11 8.44 8.01 -8.94
CA LEU A 11 8.10 6.59 -8.94
C LEU A 11 7.01 6.26 -9.97
N LEU A 12 5.99 7.12 -10.09
CA LEU A 12 4.95 6.97 -11.12
C LEU A 12 5.55 6.99 -12.53
N PHE A 13 6.38 7.98 -12.85
CA PHE A 13 7.02 8.07 -14.15
C PHE A 13 7.91 6.87 -14.43
N ALA A 14 8.72 6.44 -13.46
CA ALA A 14 9.56 5.26 -13.60
C ALA A 14 8.74 3.99 -13.90
N GLY A 15 7.62 3.78 -13.18
CA GLY A 15 6.77 2.62 -13.40
C GLY A 15 6.11 2.59 -14.78
N VAL A 16 5.71 3.76 -15.31
CA VAL A 16 5.16 3.89 -16.67
C VAL A 16 6.23 3.65 -17.73
N LEU A 17 7.40 4.27 -17.59
CA LEU A 17 8.50 4.16 -18.56
C LEU A 17 9.03 2.73 -18.68
N GLU A 18 9.13 2.02 -17.56
CA GLU A 18 9.62 0.64 -17.51
C GLU A 18 8.54 -0.41 -17.73
N ALA A 19 7.27 0.01 -17.86
CA ALA A 19 6.09 -0.87 -17.90
C ALA A 19 6.07 -1.91 -16.76
N LYS A 20 6.53 -1.51 -15.57
CA LYS A 20 6.63 -2.37 -14.39
C LYS A 20 6.01 -1.66 -13.19
N PRO A 21 5.12 -2.33 -12.42
CA PRO A 21 4.55 -1.71 -11.23
C PRO A 21 5.61 -1.50 -10.15
N ILE A 22 5.58 -0.34 -9.52
CA ILE A 22 6.39 -0.01 -8.34
C ILE A 22 5.42 0.09 -7.15
N VAL A 23 5.65 -0.72 -6.12
CA VAL A 23 4.84 -0.71 -4.90
C VAL A 23 5.41 0.34 -3.95
N GLU A 24 4.85 1.56 -4.00
CA GLU A 24 5.22 2.65 -3.09
C GLU A 24 4.77 2.34 -1.65
N CYS A 25 5.71 2.43 -0.70
CA CYS A 25 5.49 2.16 0.72
C CYS A 25 6.02 3.33 1.56
N PHE A 26 5.35 4.48 1.48
CA PHE A 26 5.67 5.62 2.34
C PHE A 26 4.98 5.51 3.70
N VAL A 27 5.64 6.02 4.73
CA VAL A 27 5.11 6.18 6.08
C VAL A 27 5.49 7.58 6.55
N PHE A 28 4.49 8.37 6.91
CA PHE A 28 4.71 9.71 7.46
C PHE A 28 4.65 9.66 8.98
N GLU A 29 5.57 10.35 9.65
CA GLU A 29 5.64 10.39 11.11
C GLU A 29 4.32 10.85 11.75
N GLY A 30 3.60 11.78 11.10
CA GLY A 30 2.31 12.28 11.57
C GLY A 30 1.14 11.31 11.45
N GLU A 31 1.33 10.08 10.96
CA GLU A 31 0.30 9.03 10.95
C GLU A 31 0.18 8.30 12.29
N ALA A 32 1.14 8.49 13.20
CA ALA A 32 1.21 7.77 14.46
C ALA A 32 1.45 8.71 15.65
N ASP A 33 0.81 8.41 16.78
CA ASP A 33 0.86 9.26 17.97
C ASP A 33 2.14 9.07 18.83
N SER A 34 2.98 8.09 18.49
CA SER A 34 4.20 7.80 19.24
C SER A 34 5.26 7.11 18.37
N PRO A 35 6.55 7.16 18.77
CA PRO A 35 7.60 6.43 18.05
C PRO A 35 7.36 4.91 17.97
N ARG A 36 6.79 4.31 19.02
CA ARG A 36 6.48 2.86 19.04
C ARG A 36 5.34 2.51 18.09
N SER A 37 4.29 3.32 18.03
CA SER A 37 3.20 3.11 17.08
C SER A 37 3.65 3.38 15.64
N LEU A 38 4.57 4.33 15.43
CA LEU A 38 5.18 4.59 14.13
C LEU A 38 6.02 3.40 13.64
N GLU A 39 6.87 2.83 14.50
CA GLU A 39 7.64 1.62 14.18
C GLU A 39 6.71 0.46 13.80
N THR A 40 5.66 0.25 14.59
CA THR A 40 4.67 -0.80 14.35
C THR A 40 3.94 -0.58 13.03
N LEU A 41 3.52 0.65 12.75
CA LEU A 41 2.84 1.04 11.50
C LEU A 41 3.76 0.80 10.30
N ALA A 42 5.01 1.23 10.38
CA ALA A 42 5.96 1.11 9.29
C ALA A 42 6.27 -0.35 8.96
N ARG A 43 6.52 -1.17 9.99
CA ARG A 43 6.74 -2.61 9.83
C ARG A 43 5.53 -3.28 9.18
N ARG A 44 4.34 -3.06 9.72
CA ARG A 44 3.12 -3.69 9.24
C ARG A 44 2.79 -3.28 7.80
N ARG A 45 2.94 -2.00 7.46
CA ARG A 45 2.72 -1.50 6.10
C ARG A 45 3.70 -2.13 5.12
N ALA A 46 4.97 -2.28 5.49
CA ALA A 46 5.98 -2.93 4.66
C ALA A 46 5.66 -4.42 4.44
N GLU A 47 5.29 -5.15 5.49
CA GLU A 47 4.87 -6.56 5.42
C GLU A 47 3.66 -6.74 4.48
N GLU A 48 2.60 -5.95 4.66
CA GLU A 48 1.38 -6.06 3.86
C GLU A 48 1.58 -5.60 2.40
N HIS A 49 2.48 -4.63 2.13
CA HIS A 49 2.88 -4.31 0.76
C HIS A 49 3.74 -5.39 0.10
N ALA A 50 4.58 -6.10 0.87
CA ALA A 50 5.33 -7.24 0.35
C ALA A 50 4.37 -8.36 -0.10
N GLU A 51 3.30 -8.62 0.64
CA GLU A 51 2.25 -9.56 0.21
C GLU A 51 1.55 -9.12 -1.07
N ASN A 52 1.27 -7.81 -1.22
CA ASN A 52 0.72 -7.27 -2.47
C ASN A 52 1.70 -7.43 -3.64
N ALA A 53 2.99 -7.20 -3.43
CA ALA A 53 4.02 -7.42 -4.45
C ALA A 53 4.08 -8.90 -4.87
N LEU A 54 4.04 -9.83 -3.91
CA LEU A 54 3.95 -11.27 -4.17
C LEU A 54 2.68 -11.63 -4.94
N ALA A 55 1.53 -11.05 -4.57
CA ALA A 55 0.27 -11.29 -5.26
C ALA A 55 0.31 -10.76 -6.71
N LEU A 56 0.91 -9.59 -6.96
CA LEU A 56 1.09 -9.07 -8.32
C LEU A 56 1.96 -10.01 -9.17
N LEU A 57 3.06 -10.51 -8.61
CA LEU A 57 4.00 -11.37 -9.31
C LEU A 57 3.45 -12.78 -9.58
N PHE A 58 2.75 -13.36 -8.62
CA PHE A 58 2.45 -14.80 -8.64
C PHE A 58 0.96 -15.14 -8.59
N ARG A 59 0.10 -14.24 -8.08
CA ARG A 59 -1.32 -14.52 -7.82
C ARG A 59 -2.25 -13.34 -8.15
N PRO A 60 -2.21 -12.77 -9.37
CA PRO A 60 -2.95 -11.55 -9.69
C PRO A 60 -4.47 -11.72 -9.58
N ARG A 61 -4.99 -12.94 -9.77
CA ARG A 61 -6.42 -13.26 -9.60
C ARG A 61 -6.90 -13.09 -8.16
N ASP A 62 -6.01 -13.16 -7.17
CA ASP A 62 -6.36 -12.98 -5.76
C ASP A 62 -6.66 -11.50 -5.47
N LEU A 63 -5.97 -10.59 -6.14
CA LEU A 63 -6.27 -9.15 -6.08
C LEU A 63 -7.63 -8.85 -6.70
N ALA A 64 -7.94 -9.47 -7.84
CA ALA A 64 -9.23 -9.30 -8.51
C ALA A 64 -10.41 -9.80 -7.66
N ARG A 65 -10.25 -10.92 -6.93
CA ARG A 65 -11.31 -11.42 -6.03
C ARG A 65 -11.58 -10.48 -4.85
N ARG A 66 -10.53 -9.82 -4.35
CA ARG A 66 -10.60 -8.87 -3.23
C ARG A 66 -11.03 -7.46 -3.67
N ALA A 67 -11.41 -7.28 -4.93
CA ALA A 67 -11.79 -5.98 -5.46
C ALA A 67 -13.02 -5.43 -4.72
N GLY A 68 -12.86 -4.25 -4.11
CA GLY A 68 -13.93 -3.60 -3.36
C GLY A 68 -14.09 -4.07 -1.91
N GLU A 69 -13.16 -4.87 -1.37
CA GLU A 69 -13.20 -5.32 0.03
C GLU A 69 -12.68 -4.29 1.06
N GLY A 70 -12.10 -3.17 0.59
CA GLY A 70 -11.63 -2.09 1.46
C GLY A 70 -10.39 -2.45 2.29
N LEU A 71 -9.55 -3.35 1.78
CA LEU A 71 -8.30 -3.77 2.42
C LEU A 71 -7.30 -2.60 2.50
N ARG A 72 -6.59 -2.46 3.63
CA ARG A 72 -5.61 -1.40 3.89
C ARG A 72 -4.22 -1.96 4.17
N GLN A 73 -3.22 -1.07 4.22
CA GLN A 73 -1.86 -1.40 4.64
C GLN A 73 -1.45 -0.54 5.85
N GLY A 74 -1.05 -1.21 6.94
CA GLY A 74 -0.64 -0.63 8.22
C GLY A 74 -1.78 -0.55 9.25
N PHE A 75 -2.95 -0.03 8.86
CA PHE A 75 -4.13 0.10 9.73
C PHE A 75 -5.18 -0.98 9.44
N PRO A 76 -6.18 -1.18 10.31
CA PRO A 76 -7.30 -2.09 10.03
C PRO A 76 -8.03 -1.74 8.73
N ASP A 77 -8.57 -2.76 8.07
CA ASP A 77 -9.33 -2.63 6.82
C ASP A 77 -10.56 -1.74 7.01
N ALA A 78 -10.91 -0.99 5.96
CA ALA A 78 -12.12 -0.16 5.94
C ALA A 78 -13.40 -1.00 5.79
N GLY A 79 -13.26 -2.23 5.29
CA GLY A 79 -14.37 -3.13 4.98
C GLY A 79 -14.98 -2.91 3.59
N PRO A 80 -15.85 -3.83 3.15
CA PRO A 80 -16.29 -3.90 1.77
C PRO A 80 -17.26 -2.78 1.39
N VAL A 81 -17.13 -2.27 0.16
CA VAL A 81 -17.97 -1.19 -0.40
C VAL A 81 -19.44 -1.62 -0.59
N ARG A 82 -19.67 -2.92 -0.79
CA ARG A 82 -21.01 -3.52 -0.79
C ARG A 82 -21.08 -4.50 0.37
N ARG A 83 -22.09 -4.36 1.23
CA ARG A 83 -22.43 -5.42 2.18
C ARG A 83 -22.79 -6.67 1.39
N ALA A 84 -22.28 -7.83 1.80
CA ALA A 84 -22.73 -9.12 1.28
C ALA A 84 -24.27 -9.14 1.37
N ARG A 85 -24.93 -9.30 0.23
CA ARG A 85 -26.37 -9.52 0.18
C ARG A 85 -26.69 -10.93 0.67
#